data_AF-A0A0T6AXL4-F1
#
_entry.id   AF-A0A0T6AXL4-F1
#
_cell.length_a   1.000
_cell.length_b   1.000
_cell.length_c   1.000
_cell.angle_alpha   90.00
_cell.angle_beta   90.00
_cell.angle_gamma   90.00
#
_symmetry.space_group_name_H-M   'P 1'
#
loop_
_entity.id
_entity.type
_entity.pdbx_description
1 polymer ?
#
loop_
_entity_poly.entity_id
_entity_poly.type
_entity_poly.pdbx_seq_one_letter_code
_entity_poly.pdbx_strand_id
1 'polypeptide(L)'
;MVWGCFAGTAVSDLVRIQGILRKKGYLEILQENAVPSGERLRGRNFTFQEDNDPKHSSRICRNYLASLEEDRLKRMIWPLQSPDLSPIELIWDELDRRIRQKGVTSSQDLWRKLQQAWTEIPATFLKSLILRMPRICTAVIKSKGGHIDEKSV
;
A
#
# COMPACT_ATOMS: atom_id res chain seq x y z
N MET A 1 -9.51 -3.15 -10.92
CA MET A 1 -8.76 -2.49 -9.82
C MET A 1 -8.40 -3.55 -8.80
N VAL A 2 -7.26 -3.38 -8.14
CA VAL A 2 -6.81 -4.28 -7.07
C VAL A 2 -6.46 -3.45 -5.84
N TRP A 3 -6.45 -4.08 -4.67
CA TRP A 3 -5.91 -3.53 -3.44
C TRP A 3 -4.89 -4.53 -2.87
N GLY A 4 -3.85 -4.03 -2.21
CA GLY A 4 -2.87 -4.85 -1.51
C GLY A 4 -2.08 -3.99 -0.53
N CYS A 5 -1.39 -4.64 0.39
CA CYS A 5 -0.45 -3.98 1.28
C CYS A 5 0.86 -4.77 1.38
N PHE A 6 1.89 -4.15 1.96
CA PHE A 6 3.15 -4.82 2.25
C PHE A 6 3.72 -4.32 3.57
N ALA A 7 4.58 -5.12 4.19
CA ALA A 7 5.35 -4.68 5.34
C ALA A 7 6.69 -5.43 5.42
N GLY A 8 7.77 -4.67 5.61
CA GLY A 8 9.12 -5.24 5.67
C GLY A 8 9.51 -5.92 4.36
N THR A 9 9.55 -7.26 4.37
CA THR A 9 10.03 -8.09 3.25
C THR A 9 8.94 -8.94 2.62
N ALA A 10 7.67 -8.68 2.94
CA ALA A 10 6.54 -9.48 2.48
C ALA A 10 5.36 -8.60 2.11
N VAL A 11 4.54 -9.12 1.20
CA VAL A 11 3.28 -8.55 0.76
C VAL A 11 2.09 -9.31 1.35
N SER A 12 0.91 -8.69 1.40
CA SER A 12 -0.35 -9.37 1.65
C SER A 12 -0.82 -10.15 0.43
N ASP A 13 -1.97 -10.80 0.53
CA ASP A 13 -2.72 -11.18 -0.67
C ASP A 13 -3.23 -9.93 -1.40
N LEU A 14 -3.40 -10.04 -2.72
CA LEU A 14 -4.13 -9.05 -3.50
C LEU A 14 -5.63 -9.27 -3.37
N VAL A 15 -6.37 -8.18 -3.28
CA VAL A 15 -7.83 -8.15 -3.31
C VAL A 15 -8.28 -7.63 -4.66
N ARG A 16 -9.07 -8.43 -5.39
CA ARG A 16 -9.69 -7.98 -6.63
C ARG A 16 -10.93 -7.17 -6.33
N ILE A 17 -10.96 -5.93 -6.81
CA ILE A 17 -12.12 -5.06 -6.65
C ILE A 17 -12.98 -5.14 -7.91
N GLN A 18 -14.23 -5.56 -7.73
CA GLN A 18 -15.23 -5.57 -8.79
C GLN A 18 -15.96 -4.21 -8.84
N GLY A 19 -15.91 -3.54 -9.99
CA GLY A 19 -16.50 -2.22 -10.16
C GLY A 19 -15.75 -1.11 -9.41
N ILE A 20 -16.50 -0.11 -8.96
CA ILE A 20 -15.97 1.09 -8.29
C ILE A 20 -15.88 0.84 -6.78
N LEU A 21 -14.69 1.02 -6.20
CA LEU A 21 -14.51 0.97 -4.75
C LEU A 21 -15.23 2.15 -4.09
N ARG A 22 -16.23 1.84 -3.26
CA ARG A 22 -16.95 2.82 -2.42
C ARG A 22 -16.55 2.64 -0.96
N LYS A 23 -16.90 3.63 -0.12
CA LYS A 23 -16.60 3.62 1.32
C LYS A 23 -16.96 2.32 2.06
N LYS A 24 -18.06 1.65 1.72
CA LYS A 24 -18.45 0.37 2.34
C LYS A 24 -17.52 -0.77 1.94
N GLY A 25 -17.21 -0.89 0.64
CA GLY A 25 -16.23 -1.87 0.17
C GLY A 25 -14.83 -1.60 0.71
N TYR A 26 -14.47 -0.33 0.95
CA TYR A 26 -13.21 -0.02 1.62
C TYR A 26 -13.21 -0.47 3.09
N LEU A 27 -14.31 -0.27 3.81
CA LEU A 27 -14.46 -0.80 5.17
C LEU A 27 -14.32 -2.33 5.22
N GLU A 28 -14.93 -3.04 4.26
CA GLU A 28 -14.78 -4.50 4.12
C GLU A 28 -13.31 -4.88 3.87
N ILE A 29 -12.60 -4.16 2.99
CA ILE A 29 -11.17 -4.36 2.78
C ILE A 29 -10.39 -4.15 4.09
N LEU A 30 -10.69 -3.11 4.87
CA LEU A 30 -10.03 -2.87 6.14
C LEU A 30 -10.22 -4.04 7.12
N GLN A 31 -11.46 -4.52 7.23
CA GLN A 31 -11.86 -5.57 8.16
C GLN A 31 -11.31 -6.95 7.80
N GLU A 32 -11.40 -7.31 6.53
CA GLU A 32 -11.11 -8.66 6.05
C GLU A 32 -9.66 -8.83 5.58
N ASN A 33 -9.01 -7.73 5.18
CA ASN A 33 -7.71 -7.80 4.50
C ASN A 33 -6.64 -6.93 5.16
N ALA A 34 -6.88 -5.63 5.32
CA ALA A 34 -5.83 -4.69 5.74
C ALA A 34 -5.36 -4.91 7.18
N VAL A 35 -6.29 -4.94 8.14
CA VAL A 35 -5.95 -5.15 9.55
C VAL A 35 -5.41 -6.57 9.80
N PRO A 36 -6.06 -7.65 9.33
CA PRO A 36 -5.52 -9.00 9.49
C PRO A 36 -4.16 -9.19 8.83
N SER A 37 -3.91 -8.56 7.67
CA SER A 37 -2.59 -8.64 7.02
C SER A 37 -1.53 -7.88 7.79
N GLY A 38 -1.85 -6.70 8.33
CA GLY A 38 -0.93 -5.97 9.21
C GLY A 38 -0.52 -6.81 10.43
N GLU A 39 -1.50 -7.41 11.11
CA GLU A 39 -1.24 -8.29 12.26
C GLU A 39 -0.42 -9.52 11.89
N ARG A 40 -0.71 -10.15 10.74
CA ARG A 40 0.06 -11.30 10.26
C ARG A 40 1.50 -10.94 9.90
N LEU A 41 1.71 -9.78 9.27
CA LEU A 41 3.03 -9.38 8.77
C LEU A 41 3.92 -8.75 9.85
N ARG A 42 3.33 -8.04 10.82
CA ARG A 42 4.07 -7.21 11.80
C ARG A 42 3.70 -7.47 13.25
N GLY A 43 2.68 -8.28 13.52
CA GLY A 43 2.09 -8.41 14.85
C GLY A 43 1.12 -7.25 15.16
N ARG A 44 0.55 -7.29 16.36
CA ARG A 44 -0.31 -6.21 16.87
C ARG A 44 0.50 -4.93 17.09
N ASN A 45 -0.20 -3.80 17.16
CA ASN A 45 0.37 -2.45 17.29
C ASN A 45 1.29 -2.04 16.14
N PHE A 46 1.07 -2.59 14.95
CA PHE A 46 1.74 -2.14 13.74
C PHE A 46 1.31 -0.72 13.36
N THR A 47 2.18 -0.01 12.66
CA THR A 47 1.83 1.30 12.10
C THR A 47 1.12 1.11 10.77
N PHE A 48 -0.10 1.62 10.66
CA PHE A 48 -0.92 1.57 9.45
C PHE A 48 -0.77 2.88 8.68
N GLN A 49 -0.35 2.77 7.43
CA GLN A 49 -0.24 3.90 6.50
C GLN A 49 -1.26 3.71 5.38
N GLU A 50 -2.00 4.77 5.09
CA GLU A 50 -2.94 4.91 3.98
C GLU A 50 -2.77 6.32 3.39
N ASP A 51 -3.14 6.52 2.13
CA ASP A 51 -3.21 7.85 1.55
C ASP A 51 -4.49 8.59 2.00
N ASN A 52 -4.61 9.86 1.58
CA ASN A 52 -5.73 10.72 1.93
C ASN A 52 -6.90 10.64 0.93
N ASP A 53 -7.08 9.52 0.22
CA ASP A 53 -8.19 9.37 -0.71
C ASP A 53 -9.56 9.59 0.00
N PRO A 54 -10.52 10.33 -0.61
CA PRO A 54 -11.82 10.61 -0.01
C PRO A 54 -12.59 9.41 0.58
N LYS A 55 -12.38 8.19 0.08
CA LYS A 55 -13.02 6.98 0.65
C LYS A 55 -12.41 6.59 2.00
N HIS A 56 -11.10 6.79 2.19
CA HIS A 56 -10.39 6.52 3.44
C HIS A 56 -10.80 7.51 4.52
N SER A 57 -11.06 8.77 4.14
CA SER A 57 -11.53 9.82 5.05
C SER A 57 -13.03 9.74 5.41
N SER A 58 -13.75 8.72 4.92
CA SER A 58 -15.16 8.52 5.28
C SER A 58 -15.31 8.21 6.78
N ARG A 59 -16.40 8.72 7.39
CA ARG A 59 -16.65 8.55 8.84
C ARG A 59 -16.66 7.09 9.28
N ILE A 60 -17.21 6.19 8.47
CA ILE A 60 -17.29 4.76 8.81
C ILE A 60 -15.92 4.09 8.88
N CYS A 61 -14.99 4.45 7.97
CA CYS A 61 -13.65 3.87 7.93
C CYS A 61 -12.79 4.45 9.04
N ARG A 62 -12.86 5.78 9.26
CA ARG A 62 -12.15 6.44 10.36
C ARG A 62 -12.59 5.93 11.73
N ASN A 63 -13.90 5.77 11.95
CA ASN A 63 -14.41 5.26 13.23
C ASN A 63 -13.97 3.81 13.46
N TYR A 64 -13.98 2.98 12.41
CA TYR A 64 -13.48 1.62 12.51
C TYR A 64 -11.99 1.59 12.89
N LEU A 65 -11.13 2.32 12.17
CA LEU A 65 -9.70 2.34 12.48
C LEU A 65 -9.43 2.94 13.87
N ALA A 66 -10.15 3.99 14.26
CA ALA A 66 -10.04 4.58 15.60
C ALA A 66 -10.41 3.59 16.72
N SER A 67 -11.40 2.71 16.50
CA SER A 67 -11.73 1.66 17.48
C SER A 67 -10.67 0.58 17.65
N LEU A 68 -9.65 0.56 16.78
CA LEU A 68 -8.54 -0.41 16.80
C LEU A 68 -7.23 0.23 17.27
N GLU A 69 -7.21 1.56 17.43
CA GLU A 69 -6.00 2.26 17.86
C GLU A 69 -5.57 1.83 19.26
N GLU A 70 -4.29 2.00 19.56
CA GLU A 70 -3.62 1.67 20.84
C GLU A 70 -3.47 0.17 21.15
N ASP A 71 -4.39 -0.67 20.67
CA ASP A 71 -4.41 -2.12 20.94
C ASP A 71 -4.02 -2.99 19.73
N ARG A 72 -4.45 -2.62 18.52
CA ARG A 72 -4.24 -3.42 17.31
C ARG A 72 -3.36 -2.74 16.27
N LEU A 73 -3.49 -1.43 16.11
CA LEU A 73 -2.68 -0.65 15.17
C LEU A 73 -2.47 0.78 15.67
N LYS A 74 -1.57 1.50 15.01
CA LYS A 74 -1.42 2.96 15.14
C LYS A 74 -1.51 3.57 13.76
N ARG A 75 -2.40 4.54 13.54
CA ARG A 75 -2.49 5.20 12.23
C ARG A 75 -1.35 6.21 12.07
N MET A 76 -0.72 6.19 10.91
CA MET A 76 0.27 7.19 10.54
C MET A 76 -0.43 8.45 10.01
N ILE A 77 0.03 9.62 10.42
CA ILE A 77 -0.37 10.88 9.79
C ILE A 77 0.30 10.93 8.42
N TRP A 78 -0.50 11.06 7.36
CA TRP A 78 0.00 11.14 6.00
C TRP A 78 -0.19 12.54 5.42
N PRO A 79 0.83 13.16 4.82
CA PRO A 79 0.68 14.44 4.15
C PRO A 79 -0.20 14.33 2.89
N LEU A 80 -0.90 15.42 2.55
CA LEU A 80 -1.72 15.47 1.34
C LEU A 80 -0.83 15.44 0.08
N GLN A 81 -1.35 14.85 -0.99
CA GLN A 81 -0.71 14.85 -2.32
C GLN A 81 0.78 14.43 -2.32
N SER A 82 1.13 13.42 -1.52
CA SER A 82 2.51 12.95 -1.36
C SER A 82 2.69 11.50 -1.85
N PRO A 83 2.42 11.20 -3.14
CA PRO A 83 2.64 9.86 -3.68
C PRO A 83 4.14 9.48 -3.64
N ASP A 84 5.05 10.45 -3.79
CA ASP A 84 6.51 10.24 -3.72
C ASP A 84 6.99 9.66 -2.37
N LEU A 85 6.19 9.82 -1.32
CA LEU A 85 6.50 9.25 -0.01
C LEU A 85 6.00 7.82 0.15
N SER A 86 5.11 7.35 -0.72
CA SER A 86 4.41 6.07 -0.58
C SER A 86 5.20 4.94 -1.25
N PRO A 87 5.84 4.04 -0.49
CA PRO A 87 6.68 2.99 -1.09
C PRO A 87 5.87 2.00 -1.93
N ILE A 88 4.56 1.87 -1.67
CA ILE A 88 3.72 0.91 -2.39
C ILE A 88 3.50 1.32 -3.85
N GLU A 89 3.62 2.61 -4.20
CA GLU A 89 3.56 3.05 -5.60
C GLU A 89 4.68 2.42 -6.43
N LEU A 90 5.88 2.33 -5.87
CA LEU A 90 7.02 1.68 -6.51
C LEU A 90 6.84 0.15 -6.65
N ILE A 91 6.03 -0.45 -5.78
CA ILE A 91 5.65 -1.86 -5.89
C ILE A 91 4.61 -2.02 -7.00
N TRP A 92 3.66 -1.10 -7.14
CA TRP A 92 2.71 -1.08 -8.25
C TRP A 92 3.41 -0.93 -9.60
N ASP A 93 4.41 -0.06 -9.69
CA ASP A 93 5.24 0.12 -10.89
C ASP A 93 6.00 -1.16 -11.26
N GLU A 94 6.64 -1.82 -10.27
CA GLU A 94 7.33 -3.10 -10.49
C GLU A 94 6.34 -4.21 -10.90
N LEU A 95 5.15 -4.23 -10.32
CA LEU A 95 4.10 -5.17 -10.70
C LEU A 95 3.65 -4.94 -12.14
N ASP A 96 3.39 -3.70 -12.54
CA ASP A 96 3.00 -3.35 -13.91
C ASP A 96 4.10 -3.75 -14.91
N ARG A 97 5.36 -3.45 -14.61
CA ARG A 97 6.51 -3.84 -15.43
C ARG A 97 6.59 -5.35 -15.65
N ARG A 98 6.37 -6.15 -14.60
CA ARG A 98 6.33 -7.62 -14.68
C ARG A 98 5.17 -8.12 -15.51
N ILE A 99 3.99 -7.50 -15.39
CA ILE A 99 2.80 -7.90 -16.14
C ILE A 99 2.94 -7.55 -17.62
N ARG A 100 3.52 -6.40 -17.98
CA ARG A 100 3.74 -6.03 -19.39
C ARG A 100 4.64 -7.01 -20.15
N GLN A 101 5.52 -7.71 -19.45
CA GLN A 101 6.38 -8.75 -20.03
C GLN A 101 5.64 -10.09 -20.22
N LYS A 102 4.45 -10.24 -19.64
CA LYS A 102 3.62 -11.44 -19.77
C LYS A 102 2.53 -11.17 -20.81
N GLY A 103 2.33 -12.07 -21.78
CA GLY A 103 1.22 -11.95 -22.73
C GLY A 103 -0.12 -12.21 -22.02
N VAL A 104 -1.00 -11.21 -21.88
CA VAL A 104 -2.29 -11.32 -21.18
C VAL A 104 -3.42 -11.62 -22.17
N THR A 105 -4.20 -12.67 -21.93
CA THR A 105 -5.24 -13.12 -22.89
C THR A 105 -6.68 -12.86 -22.46
N SER A 106 -6.90 -12.57 -21.18
CA SER A 106 -8.24 -12.25 -20.63
C SER A 106 -8.13 -11.56 -19.27
N SER A 107 -9.23 -11.01 -18.78
CA SER A 107 -9.31 -10.44 -17.42
C SER A 107 -9.04 -11.47 -16.32
N GLN A 108 -9.42 -12.73 -16.53
CA GLN A 108 -9.15 -13.80 -15.56
C GLN A 108 -7.68 -14.23 -15.57
N ASP A 109 -7.09 -14.26 -16.76
CA ASP A 109 -5.67 -14.52 -16.93
C ASP A 109 -4.81 -13.40 -16.33
N LEU A 110 -5.21 -12.13 -16.55
CA LEU A 110 -4.60 -10.96 -15.92
C LEU A 110 -4.61 -11.08 -14.39
N TRP A 111 -5.77 -11.41 -13.82
CA TRP A 111 -5.90 -11.58 -12.37
C TRP A 111 -4.96 -12.64 -11.82
N ARG A 112 -4.90 -13.82 -12.46
CA ARG A 112 -4.01 -14.91 -12.05
C ARG A 112 -2.53 -14.49 -12.11
N LYS A 113 -2.15 -13.78 -13.19
CA LYS A 113 -0.79 -13.28 -13.40
C LYS A 113 -0.41 -12.19 -12.41
N LEU A 114 -1.34 -11.32 -12.05
CA LEU A 114 -1.16 -10.29 -11.02
C LEU A 114 -0.86 -10.92 -9.66
N GLN A 115 -1.69 -11.90 -9.24
CA GLN A 115 -1.47 -12.60 -7.97
C GLN A 115 -0.09 -13.27 -7.93
N GLN A 116 0.28 -13.98 -8.99
CA GLN A 116 1.59 -14.63 -9.08
C GLN A 116 2.73 -13.60 -9.07
N ALA A 117 2.66 -12.57 -9.92
CA ALA A 117 3.72 -11.57 -10.01
C ALA A 117 3.91 -10.80 -8.70
N TRP A 118 2.83 -10.57 -7.96
CA TRP A 118 2.82 -9.88 -6.67
C TRP A 118 3.56 -10.67 -5.58
N THR A 119 3.32 -11.98 -5.47
CA THR A 119 4.01 -12.83 -4.49
C THR A 119 5.47 -13.11 -4.90
N GLU A 120 5.79 -13.01 -6.18
CA GLU A 120 7.15 -13.13 -6.73
C GLU A 120 7.99 -11.84 -6.58
N ILE A 121 7.43 -10.75 -6.03
CA ILE A 121 8.21 -9.52 -5.79
C ILE A 121 9.32 -9.83 -4.75
N PRO A 122 10.60 -9.59 -5.09
CA PRO A 122 11.70 -9.99 -4.23
C PRO A 122 11.66 -9.31 -2.87
N ALA A 123 11.85 -10.10 -1.81
CA ALA A 123 12.01 -9.61 -0.44
C ALA A 123 13.09 -8.52 -0.33
N THR A 124 14.18 -8.64 -1.11
CA THR A 124 15.26 -7.65 -1.16
C THR A 124 14.80 -6.31 -1.73
N PHE A 125 13.94 -6.32 -2.76
CA PHE A 125 13.34 -5.13 -3.32
C PHE A 125 12.45 -4.45 -2.27
N LEU A 126 11.50 -5.18 -1.66
CA LEU A 126 10.61 -4.66 -0.61
C LEU A 126 11.40 -4.05 0.55
N LYS A 127 12.46 -4.73 1.01
CA LYS A 127 13.35 -4.22 2.06
C LYS A 127 14.01 -2.91 1.66
N SER A 128 14.50 -2.80 0.42
CA SER A 128 15.16 -1.59 -0.08
C SER A 128 14.23 -0.38 -0.07
N LEU A 129 12.94 -0.59 -0.35
CA LEU A 129 11.91 0.45 -0.32
C LEU A 129 11.65 1.00 1.09
N ILE A 130 11.76 0.15 2.12
CA ILE A 130 11.68 0.61 3.51
C ILE A 130 12.95 1.35 3.92
N LEU A 131 14.12 0.80 3.58
CA LEU A 131 15.41 1.36 3.99
C LEU A 131 15.71 2.73 3.36
N ARG A 132 15.11 3.04 2.19
CA ARG A 132 15.26 4.37 1.57
C ARG A 132 14.45 5.46 2.26
N MET A 133 13.40 5.15 3.02
CA MET A 133 12.46 6.15 3.54
C MET A 133 13.11 7.27 4.35
N PRO A 134 14.09 7.04 5.24
CA PRO A 134 14.77 8.13 5.94
C PRO A 134 15.43 9.15 5.00
N ARG A 135 16.04 8.68 3.90
CA ARG A 135 16.66 9.55 2.89
C ARG A 135 15.60 10.36 2.15
N ILE A 136 14.49 9.73 1.76
CA ILE A 136 13.38 10.40 1.05
C ILE A 136 12.72 11.45 1.93
N CYS A 137 12.39 11.12 3.19
CA CYS A 137 11.86 12.09 4.14
C CYS A 137 12.83 13.26 4.36
N THR A 138 14.14 13.00 4.45
CA THR A 138 15.16 14.05 4.57
C THR A 138 15.18 14.96 3.35
N ALA A 139 15.07 14.41 2.15
CA ALA A 139 15.03 15.20 0.92
C ALA A 139 13.78 16.10 0.87
N VAL A 140 12.60 15.56 1.20
CA VAL A 140 11.35 16.34 1.27
C VAL A 140 11.43 17.47 2.31
N ILE A 141 12.05 17.21 3.47
CA ILE A 141 12.28 18.26 4.47
C ILE A 141 13.20 19.35 3.91
N LYS A 142 14.29 18.98 3.23
CA LYS A 142 15.22 19.93 2.59
C LYS A 142 14.56 20.74 1.47
N SER A 143 13.64 20.13 0.70
CA SER A 143 12.85 20.83 -0.31
C SER A 143 11.70 21.64 0.28
N LYS A 144 11.55 21.69 1.62
CA LYS A 144 10.45 22.38 2.32
C LYS A 144 9.07 21.89 1.85
N GLY A 145 8.95 20.59 1.60
CA GLY A 145 7.71 19.96 1.12
C GLY A 145 7.51 20.00 -0.39
N GLY A 146 8.49 20.49 -1.16
CA GLY A 146 8.47 20.43 -2.62
C GLY A 146 8.67 19.01 -3.16
N HIS A 147 8.26 18.80 -4.42
CA HIS A 147 8.46 17.54 -5.14
C HIS A 147 9.94 17.14 -5.18
N ILE A 148 10.17 15.83 -5.14
CA ILE A 148 11.49 15.23 -5.13
C ILE A 148 11.60 14.28 -6.32
N ASP A 149 12.52 14.56 -7.24
CA ASP A 149 12.92 13.57 -8.24
C ASP A 149 13.81 12.53 -7.55
N GLU A 150 13.35 11.29 -7.45
CA GLU A 150 14.11 10.22 -6.81
C GLU A 150 15.47 9.98 -7.45
N LYS A 151 15.67 10.31 -8.73
CA LYS A 151 16.98 10.20 -9.40
C LYS A 151 17.98 11.24 -8.92
N SER A 152 17.49 12.31 -8.29
CA SER A 152 18.28 13.44 -7.79
C SER A 152 18.62 13.34 -6.30
N VAL A 153 18.06 12.36 -5.59
CA VAL A 153 18.23 12.17 -4.13
C VAL A 153 19.19 11.08 -3.81
#